data_AF-A0A257AE54-F1
#
_entry.id   AF-A0A257AE54-F1
#
_cell.length_a   1.000
_cell.length_b   1.000
_cell.length_c   1.000
_cell.angle_alpha   90.00
_cell.angle_beta   90.00
_cell.angle_gamma   90.00
#
_symmetry.space_group_name_H-M   'P 1'
#
loop_
_entity.id
_entity.type
_entity.pdbx_description
1 polymer ?
#
loop_
_entity_poly.entity_id
_entity_poly.type
_entity_poly.pdbx_seq_one_letter_code
_entity_poly.pdbx_strand_id
1 'polypeptide(L)'
;MICIGYSDTKKDETIQEFCNNNNIKKVFILSPQNYFFKCSFEPHEFVEYKDIIRYVYYYRLLQEINNDVLIVINECLQTKNRNDLTYNCIRNFLNQTDKQIVFNYIPIIETFDDFFTLFDFDTRSKWKRENDPELLSNCEIKINSVNLKFNRIDVFTDRKTKKQYVKKKNDLIDNIALKDPHTIPRNLLLLAGKTKLKHINPNKQYIGRNNRFKLDNMVTYKEKKYPCKYTVFEFCHDHIDFINFAALSKQIDIDVLVSDLKVDEWYFNRYVIWAEEIRRAYAEIQQRQERT
;
A
#
# COMPACT_ATOMS: atom_id res chain seq x y z
N MET A 1 -19.51 4.50 0.18
CA MET A 1 -18.89 4.06 1.46
C MET A 1 -17.40 3.78 1.27
N ILE A 2 -16.63 3.85 2.37
CA ILE A 2 -15.21 3.47 2.44
C ILE A 2 -15.06 2.21 3.32
N CYS A 3 -14.33 1.21 2.85
CA CYS A 3 -14.12 -0.06 3.54
C CYS A 3 -12.62 -0.39 3.62
N ILE A 4 -12.08 -0.44 4.83
CA ILE A 4 -10.65 -0.64 5.05
C ILE A 4 -10.38 -2.05 5.59
N GLY A 5 -9.36 -2.73 5.06
CA GLY A 5 -8.86 -4.02 5.57
C GLY A 5 -9.78 -5.21 5.29
N TYR A 6 -10.70 -5.07 4.34
CA TYR A 6 -11.61 -6.14 3.95
C TYR A 6 -10.87 -7.23 3.18
N SER A 7 -11.22 -8.50 3.47
CA SER A 7 -10.80 -9.64 2.65
C SER A 7 -11.52 -9.63 1.31
N ASP A 8 -10.98 -10.35 0.33
CA ASP A 8 -11.57 -10.47 -1.00
C ASP A 8 -13.01 -11.01 -0.95
N THR A 9 -13.28 -11.99 -0.10
CA THR A 9 -14.64 -12.50 0.17
C THR A 9 -15.54 -11.42 0.75
N LYS A 10 -15.04 -10.62 1.71
CA LYS A 10 -15.84 -9.55 2.31
C LYS A 10 -16.11 -8.41 1.34
N LYS A 11 -15.16 -8.12 0.43
CA LYS A 11 -15.36 -7.17 -0.67
C LYS A 11 -16.53 -7.64 -1.56
N ASP A 12 -16.53 -8.91 -1.98
CA ASP A 12 -17.61 -9.49 -2.79
C ASP A 12 -18.97 -9.43 -2.07
N GLU A 13 -19.05 -9.89 -0.81
CA GLU A 13 -20.28 -9.81 -0.01
C GLU A 13 -20.83 -8.38 0.08
N THR A 14 -19.95 -7.40 0.28
CA THR A 14 -20.34 -5.98 0.39
C THR A 14 -20.86 -5.45 -0.94
N ILE A 15 -20.25 -5.84 -2.06
CA ILE A 15 -20.72 -5.47 -3.40
C ILE A 15 -22.09 -6.09 -3.67
N GLN A 16 -22.28 -7.38 -3.37
CA GLN A 16 -23.56 -8.08 -3.52
C GLN A 16 -24.68 -7.39 -2.75
N GLU A 17 -24.46 -7.15 -1.46
CA GLU A 17 -25.43 -6.49 -0.59
C GLU A 17 -25.80 -5.11 -1.11
N PHE A 18 -24.80 -4.31 -1.50
CA PHE A 18 -25.04 -2.98 -2.06
C PHE A 18 -25.87 -3.05 -3.35
N CYS A 19 -25.51 -3.96 -4.27
CA CYS A 19 -26.20 -4.09 -5.55
C CYS A 19 -27.67 -4.50 -5.37
N ASN A 20 -27.93 -5.47 -4.50
CA ASN A 20 -29.29 -5.94 -4.19
C ASN A 20 -30.16 -4.81 -3.61
N ASN A 21 -29.58 -3.95 -2.77
CA ASN A 21 -30.30 -2.86 -2.13
C ASN A 21 -30.51 -1.63 -3.02
N ASN A 22 -29.78 -1.51 -4.14
CA ASN A 22 -29.76 -0.31 -4.99
C ASN A 22 -30.19 -0.53 -6.44
N ASN A 23 -30.69 -1.73 -6.79
CA ASN A 23 -31.11 -2.09 -8.16
C ASN A 23 -30.03 -1.83 -9.22
N ILE A 24 -28.78 -2.16 -8.87
CA ILE A 24 -27.62 -2.00 -9.76
C ILE A 24 -27.73 -2.97 -10.94
N LYS A 25 -27.37 -2.50 -12.14
CA LYS A 25 -27.40 -3.28 -13.39
C LYS A 25 -26.01 -3.68 -13.89
N LYS A 26 -24.95 -2.99 -13.47
CA LYS A 26 -23.56 -3.31 -13.84
C LYS A 26 -22.59 -2.81 -12.78
N VAL A 27 -21.50 -3.53 -12.57
CA VAL A 27 -20.40 -3.12 -11.69
C VAL A 27 -19.12 -2.90 -12.49
N PHE A 28 -18.48 -1.75 -12.34
CA PHE A 28 -17.09 -1.56 -12.78
C PHE A 28 -16.16 -1.60 -11.58
N ILE A 29 -15.17 -2.48 -11.62
CA ILE A 29 -14.16 -2.62 -10.57
C ILE A 29 -12.85 -2.05 -11.09
N LEU A 30 -12.55 -0.84 -10.65
CA LEU A 30 -11.30 -0.14 -10.94
C LEU A 30 -10.25 -0.68 -9.96
N SER A 31 -9.21 -1.35 -10.44
CA SER A 31 -8.21 -1.94 -9.56
C SER A 31 -6.83 -2.09 -10.21
N PRO A 32 -5.72 -2.04 -9.45
CA PRO A 32 -4.43 -2.49 -9.97
C PRO A 32 -4.42 -4.01 -10.25
N GLN A 33 -3.64 -4.44 -11.23
CA GLN A 33 -3.66 -5.83 -11.76
C GLN A 33 -3.47 -6.93 -10.70
N ASN A 34 -2.71 -6.65 -9.64
CA ASN A 34 -2.38 -7.66 -8.63
C ASN A 34 -3.51 -7.86 -7.61
N TYR A 35 -4.56 -7.03 -7.63
CA TYR A 35 -5.64 -7.02 -6.63
C TYR A 35 -6.98 -7.51 -7.15
N PHE A 36 -6.96 -8.34 -8.19
CA PHE A 36 -8.17 -8.99 -8.66
C PHE A 36 -8.71 -9.95 -7.60
N PHE A 37 -9.99 -9.81 -7.31
CA PHE A 37 -10.76 -10.69 -6.44
C PHE A 37 -11.97 -11.22 -7.21
N LYS A 38 -12.58 -12.28 -6.72
CA LYS A 38 -13.82 -12.79 -7.31
C LYS A 38 -14.96 -11.81 -7.00
N CYS A 39 -15.65 -11.33 -8.03
CA CYS A 39 -16.94 -10.66 -7.90
C CYS A 39 -18.03 -11.61 -8.38
N SER A 40 -19.02 -11.88 -7.54
CA SER A 40 -20.13 -12.78 -7.85
C SER A 40 -21.30 -12.05 -8.54
N PHE A 41 -21.22 -10.73 -8.72
CA PHE A 41 -22.30 -9.93 -9.30
C PHE A 41 -22.15 -9.92 -10.82
N GLU A 42 -23.22 -10.13 -11.56
CA GLU A 42 -23.19 -10.10 -13.02
C GLU A 42 -24.25 -9.13 -13.57
N PRO A 43 -23.91 -8.30 -14.58
CA PRO A 43 -22.59 -8.17 -15.20
C PRO A 43 -21.60 -7.34 -14.37
N HIS A 44 -20.31 -7.75 -14.36
CA HIS A 44 -19.21 -6.93 -13.85
C HIS A 44 -18.02 -6.85 -14.82
N GLU A 45 -17.20 -5.80 -14.68
CA GLU A 45 -15.97 -5.63 -15.47
C GLU A 45 -14.83 -5.10 -14.60
N PHE A 46 -13.68 -5.75 -14.66
CA PHE A 46 -12.44 -5.24 -14.07
C PHE A 46 -11.71 -4.33 -15.06
N VAL A 47 -11.35 -3.13 -14.60
CA VAL A 47 -10.56 -2.17 -15.36
C VAL A 47 -9.27 -1.88 -14.61
N GLU A 48 -8.14 -2.17 -15.26
CA GLU A 48 -6.84 -1.92 -14.64
C GLU A 48 -6.56 -0.41 -14.56
N TYR A 49 -5.93 0.05 -13.48
CA TYR A 49 -5.59 1.47 -13.31
C TYR A 49 -4.79 2.06 -14.49
N LYS A 50 -3.84 1.29 -15.05
CA LYS A 50 -3.08 1.73 -16.23
C LYS A 50 -3.94 1.90 -17.47
N ASP A 51 -5.10 1.21 -17.53
CA ASP A 51 -6.02 1.27 -18.66
C ASP A 51 -7.00 2.43 -18.54
N ILE A 52 -7.31 2.90 -17.33
CA ILE A 52 -8.24 4.02 -17.08
C ILE A 52 -7.88 5.27 -17.89
N ILE A 53 -6.58 5.58 -18.02
CA ILE A 53 -6.10 6.77 -18.75
C ILE A 53 -6.10 6.58 -20.28
N ARG A 54 -6.26 5.35 -20.78
CA ARG A 54 -6.25 5.07 -22.21
C ARG A 54 -7.60 5.50 -22.79
N TYR A 55 -7.56 6.28 -23.87
CA TYR A 55 -8.75 6.84 -24.52
C TYR A 55 -9.89 5.86 -24.77
N VAL A 56 -9.58 4.64 -25.23
CA VAL A 56 -10.58 3.59 -25.52
C VAL A 56 -11.35 3.18 -24.26
N TYR A 57 -10.67 3.09 -23.11
CA TYR A 57 -11.32 2.78 -21.84
C TYR A 57 -12.01 4.02 -21.27
N TYR A 58 -11.30 5.15 -21.26
CA TYR A 58 -11.78 6.39 -20.65
C TYR A 58 -13.13 6.86 -21.23
N TYR A 59 -13.23 7.01 -22.56
CA TYR A 59 -14.47 7.50 -23.18
C TYR A 59 -15.60 6.48 -23.13
N ARG A 60 -15.28 5.18 -23.27
CA ARG A 60 -16.28 4.12 -23.14
C ARG A 60 -16.89 4.11 -21.74
N LEU A 61 -16.06 4.17 -20.70
CA LEU A 61 -16.54 4.19 -19.31
C LEU A 61 -17.39 5.43 -19.03
N LEU A 62 -17.02 6.61 -19.55
CA LEU A 62 -17.85 7.81 -19.43
C LEU A 62 -19.23 7.67 -20.08
N GLN A 63 -19.36 6.88 -21.13
CA GLN A 63 -20.63 6.64 -21.82
C GLN A 63 -21.47 5.55 -21.16
N GLU A 64 -20.82 4.51 -20.63
CA GLU A 64 -21.51 3.36 -20.04
C GLU A 64 -21.94 3.58 -18.58
N ILE A 65 -21.21 4.41 -17.83
CA ILE A 65 -21.53 4.68 -16.42
C ILE A 65 -22.72 5.65 -16.33
N ASN A 66 -23.72 5.26 -15.55
CA ASN A 66 -24.91 6.04 -15.22
C ASN A 66 -25.41 5.65 -13.81
N ASN A 67 -26.60 6.13 -13.42
CA ASN A 67 -27.16 5.91 -12.09
C ASN A 67 -27.48 4.45 -11.74
N ASP A 68 -27.57 3.55 -12.72
CA ASP A 68 -27.77 2.11 -12.50
C ASP A 68 -26.44 1.34 -12.39
N VAL A 69 -25.30 2.04 -12.38
CA VAL A 69 -23.96 1.44 -12.37
C VAL A 69 -23.25 1.75 -11.06
N LEU A 70 -22.70 0.71 -10.43
CA LEU A 70 -21.81 0.82 -9.28
C LEU A 70 -20.35 0.90 -9.74
N ILE A 71 -19.61 1.88 -9.20
CA ILE A 71 -18.15 1.94 -9.33
C ILE A 71 -17.51 1.43 -8.03
N VAL A 72 -16.71 0.38 -8.14
CA VAL A 72 -15.85 -0.11 -7.06
C VAL A 72 -14.44 0.36 -7.31
N ILE A 73 -13.86 1.08 -6.35
CA ILE A 73 -12.49 1.59 -6.41
C ILE A 73 -11.65 0.79 -5.43
N ASN A 74 -10.77 -0.08 -5.93
CA ASN A 74 -10.05 -1.06 -5.13
C ASN A 74 -8.54 -0.80 -5.09
N GLU A 75 -7.99 -0.71 -3.88
CA GLU A 75 -6.58 -0.48 -3.57
C GLU A 75 -6.04 0.81 -4.22
N CYS A 76 -6.68 1.94 -3.91
CA CYS A 76 -6.46 3.20 -4.60
C CYS A 76 -5.25 4.00 -4.16
N LEU A 77 -4.61 3.69 -3.02
CA LEU A 77 -3.41 4.37 -2.56
C LEU A 77 -2.14 3.92 -3.31
N GLN A 78 -2.10 4.18 -4.63
CA GLN A 78 -0.99 3.82 -5.52
C GLN A 78 0.01 4.96 -5.73
N THR A 79 -0.32 6.17 -5.28
CA THR A 79 0.53 7.36 -5.30
C THR A 79 0.04 8.36 -4.26
N LYS A 80 0.95 9.16 -3.71
CA LYS A 80 0.66 10.29 -2.81
C LYS A 80 0.12 11.51 -3.55
N ASN A 81 0.28 11.54 -4.89
CA ASN A 81 -0.19 12.66 -5.69
C ASN A 81 -1.71 12.57 -5.86
N ARG A 82 -2.48 13.28 -5.03
CA ARG A 82 -3.95 13.38 -5.16
C ARG A 82 -4.40 13.94 -6.52
N ASN A 83 -3.52 14.60 -7.29
CA ASN A 83 -3.79 15.12 -8.63
C ASN A 83 -3.31 14.21 -9.76
N ASP A 84 -2.96 12.95 -9.47
CA ASP A 84 -2.61 11.96 -10.49
C ASP A 84 -3.65 11.87 -11.61
N LEU A 85 -3.18 11.66 -12.84
CA LEU A 85 -4.03 11.60 -14.02
C LEU A 85 -5.09 10.49 -13.88
N THR A 86 -4.71 9.32 -13.37
CA THR A 86 -5.62 8.19 -13.13
C THR A 86 -6.72 8.60 -12.16
N TYR A 87 -6.37 9.28 -11.07
CA TYR A 87 -7.35 9.75 -10.08
C TYR A 87 -8.28 10.81 -10.66
N ASN A 88 -7.79 11.70 -11.53
CA ASN A 88 -8.63 12.67 -12.22
C ASN A 88 -9.62 11.98 -13.17
N CYS A 89 -9.21 10.93 -13.88
CA CYS A 89 -10.12 10.12 -14.69
C CYS A 89 -11.20 9.44 -13.85
N ILE A 90 -10.82 8.82 -12.71
CA ILE A 90 -11.78 8.20 -11.78
C ILE A 90 -12.83 9.21 -11.30
N ARG A 91 -12.41 10.44 -10.96
CA ARG A 91 -13.34 11.51 -10.55
C ARG A 91 -14.37 11.85 -11.64
N ASN A 92 -13.97 11.84 -12.91
CA ASN A 92 -14.91 12.09 -14.01
C ASN A 92 -15.96 10.98 -14.14
N PHE A 93 -15.58 9.72 -13.86
CA PHE A 93 -16.53 8.61 -13.80
C PHE A 93 -17.49 8.76 -12.61
N LEU A 94 -16.98 9.16 -11.45
CA LEU A 94 -17.77 9.41 -10.24
C LEU A 94 -18.75 10.59 -10.38
N ASN A 95 -18.60 11.45 -11.40
CA ASN A 95 -19.62 12.47 -11.70
C ASN A 95 -20.84 11.90 -12.44
N GLN A 96 -20.76 10.67 -12.98
CA GLN A 96 -21.84 10.03 -13.73
C GLN A 96 -22.78 9.18 -12.86
N THR A 97 -22.41 8.92 -11.59
CA THR A 97 -23.17 8.08 -10.66
C THR A 97 -22.93 8.53 -9.21
N ASP A 98 -23.86 8.21 -8.31
CA ASP A 98 -23.70 8.35 -6.85
C ASP A 98 -23.48 7.01 -6.15
N LYS A 99 -23.29 5.94 -6.92
CA LYS A 99 -23.09 4.57 -6.46
C LYS A 99 -21.59 4.24 -6.50
N GLN A 100 -20.92 4.37 -5.36
CA GLN A 100 -19.50 4.03 -5.21
C GLN A 100 -19.17 3.32 -3.90
N ILE A 101 -18.19 2.42 -3.99
CA ILE A 101 -17.56 1.75 -2.84
C ILE A 101 -16.05 1.85 -3.01
N VAL A 102 -15.36 2.30 -1.96
CA VAL A 102 -13.89 2.40 -1.94
C VAL A 102 -13.33 1.32 -1.02
N PHE A 103 -12.46 0.47 -1.54
CA PHE A 103 -11.72 -0.51 -0.77
C PHE A 103 -10.23 -0.17 -0.73
N ASN A 104 -9.61 -0.29 0.45
CA ASN A 104 -8.15 -0.25 0.58
C ASN A 104 -7.71 -1.15 1.75
N TYR A 105 -6.54 -1.79 1.66
CA TYR A 105 -6.11 -2.72 2.71
C TYR A 105 -5.69 -1.98 4.00
N ILE A 106 -4.98 -0.86 3.87
CA ILE A 106 -4.60 0.01 5.00
C ILE A 106 -5.04 1.47 4.72
N PRO A 107 -5.17 2.36 5.72
CA PRO A 107 -5.78 3.67 5.49
C PRO A 107 -4.84 4.72 4.89
N ILE A 108 -3.52 4.55 4.96
CA ILE A 108 -2.53 5.59 4.61
C ILE A 108 -1.29 5.04 3.91
N ILE A 109 -0.51 5.90 3.25
CA ILE A 109 0.81 5.56 2.71
C ILE A 109 1.91 5.95 3.71
N GLU A 110 1.88 7.18 4.20
CA GLU A 110 2.83 7.75 5.15
C GLU A 110 2.15 8.59 6.22
N THR A 111 1.15 9.40 5.87
CA THR A 111 0.50 10.34 6.80
C THR A 111 -1.02 10.26 6.69
N PHE A 112 -1.72 10.84 7.66
CA PHE A 112 -3.19 10.89 7.65
C PHE A 112 -3.76 11.58 6.40
N ASP A 113 -3.03 12.53 5.82
CA ASP A 113 -3.44 13.23 4.59
C ASP A 113 -3.69 12.28 3.41
N ASP A 114 -3.01 11.13 3.36
CA ASP A 114 -3.22 10.13 2.31
C ASP A 114 -4.66 9.61 2.31
N PHE A 115 -5.28 9.50 3.50
CA PHE A 115 -6.65 9.01 3.66
C PHE A 115 -7.67 9.89 2.92
N PHE A 116 -7.38 11.19 2.74
CA PHE A 116 -8.25 12.08 1.98
C PHE A 116 -8.38 11.69 0.49
N THR A 117 -7.51 10.82 -0.03
CA THR A 117 -7.70 10.21 -1.36
C THR A 117 -8.93 9.28 -1.37
N LEU A 118 -9.12 8.47 -0.33
CA LEU A 118 -10.29 7.59 -0.22
C LEU A 118 -11.55 8.42 -0.02
N PHE A 119 -11.46 9.42 0.85
CA PHE A 119 -12.52 10.40 1.09
C PHE A 119 -12.92 11.16 -0.19
N ASP A 120 -11.96 11.60 -0.99
CA ASP A 120 -12.23 12.25 -2.28
C ASP A 120 -13.06 11.38 -3.22
N PHE A 121 -12.80 10.08 -3.22
CA PHE A 121 -13.53 9.16 -4.07
C PHE A 121 -14.94 8.89 -3.55
N ASP A 122 -15.09 8.70 -2.24
CA ASP A 122 -16.41 8.48 -1.66
C ASP A 122 -17.31 9.71 -1.74
N THR A 123 -16.74 10.90 -1.57
CA THR A 123 -17.49 12.17 -1.60
C THR A 123 -17.58 12.79 -2.98
N ARG A 124 -17.11 12.07 -4.02
CA ARG A 124 -17.04 12.57 -5.40
C ARG A 124 -16.34 13.94 -5.49
N SER A 125 -15.30 14.10 -4.67
CA SER A 125 -14.42 15.26 -4.61
C SER A 125 -15.11 16.57 -4.22
N LYS A 126 -16.28 16.51 -3.57
CA LYS A 126 -17.01 17.68 -3.07
C LYS A 126 -16.14 18.60 -2.21
N TRP A 127 -15.23 18.03 -1.43
CA TRP A 127 -14.33 18.74 -0.51
C TRP A 127 -12.85 18.53 -0.84
N LYS A 128 -12.49 18.31 -2.12
CA LYS A 128 -11.12 17.93 -2.53
C LYS A 128 -10.01 18.88 -2.03
N ARG A 129 -10.33 20.16 -1.83
CA ARG A 129 -9.36 21.18 -1.38
C ARG A 129 -9.22 21.26 0.13
N GLU A 130 -9.99 20.47 0.87
CA GLU A 130 -10.04 20.46 2.32
C GLU A 130 -9.39 19.18 2.84
N ASN A 131 -8.59 19.35 3.89
CA ASN A 131 -8.02 18.25 4.67
C ASN A 131 -8.50 18.37 6.13
N ASP A 132 -9.77 18.79 6.32
CA ASP A 132 -10.36 18.88 7.65
C ASP A 132 -10.90 17.50 8.06
N PRO A 133 -10.32 16.87 9.09
CA PRO A 133 -10.76 15.55 9.50
C PRO A 133 -12.20 15.50 10.02
N GLU A 134 -12.79 16.61 10.49
CA GLU A 134 -14.20 16.63 10.92
C GLU A 134 -15.17 16.32 9.78
N LEU A 135 -14.74 16.54 8.53
CA LEU A 135 -15.53 16.21 7.34
C LEU A 135 -15.73 14.70 7.14
N LEU A 136 -14.95 13.85 7.81
CA LEU A 136 -15.09 12.39 7.70
C LEU A 136 -16.46 11.87 8.16
N SER A 137 -17.18 12.65 8.98
CA SER A 137 -18.59 12.41 9.34
C SER A 137 -19.53 12.33 8.13
N ASN A 138 -19.12 12.86 6.97
CA ASN A 138 -19.88 12.81 5.72
C ASN A 138 -19.71 11.50 4.93
N CYS A 139 -18.97 10.53 5.46
CA CYS A 139 -18.74 9.23 4.84
C CYS A 139 -19.12 8.10 5.79
N GLU A 140 -19.70 7.03 5.24
CA GLU A 140 -19.81 5.76 5.95
C GLU A 140 -18.48 5.02 5.84
N ILE A 141 -17.76 4.88 6.96
CA ILE A 141 -16.44 4.24 6.98
C ILE A 141 -16.49 2.94 7.81
N LYS A 142 -16.24 1.82 7.16
CA LYS A 142 -16.16 0.50 7.79
C LYS A 142 -14.72 0.04 7.90
N ILE A 143 -14.29 -0.32 9.11
CA ILE A 143 -12.90 -0.68 9.40
C ILE A 143 -12.80 -2.13 9.86
N ASN A 144 -11.89 -2.87 9.24
CA ASN A 144 -11.26 -4.06 9.80
C ASN A 144 -9.76 -3.76 9.96
N SER A 145 -9.33 -3.42 11.17
CA SER A 145 -7.99 -2.89 11.41
C SER A 145 -6.89 -3.90 11.10
N VAL A 146 -5.90 -3.48 10.30
CA VAL A 146 -4.70 -4.26 10.01
C VAL A 146 -3.57 -3.81 10.94
N ASN A 147 -3.20 -4.65 11.90
CA ASN A 147 -2.17 -4.35 12.89
C ASN A 147 -0.82 -4.93 12.47
N LEU A 148 -0.06 -4.18 11.68
CA LEU A 148 1.30 -4.58 11.30
C LEU A 148 2.22 -4.60 12.52
N LYS A 149 2.95 -5.70 12.71
CA LYS A 149 3.94 -5.90 13.76
C LYS A 149 5.26 -6.36 13.16
N PHE A 150 6.33 -5.66 13.50
CA PHE A 150 7.68 -6.00 13.05
C PHE A 150 8.47 -6.65 14.17
N ASN A 151 8.85 -7.91 13.99
CA ASN A 151 9.66 -8.67 14.93
C ASN A 151 11.12 -8.62 14.49
N ARG A 152 11.98 -8.11 15.37
CA ARG A 152 13.41 -7.99 15.10
C ARG A 152 14.11 -9.35 15.26
N ILE A 153 14.88 -9.74 14.25
CA ILE A 153 15.86 -10.83 14.30
C ILE A 153 17.25 -10.20 14.18
N ASP A 154 18.00 -10.18 15.28
CA ASP A 154 19.32 -9.55 15.32
C ASP A 154 20.36 -10.31 14.50
N VAL A 155 21.14 -9.54 13.74
CA VAL A 155 22.28 -10.02 12.95
C VAL A 155 23.53 -9.28 13.37
N PHE A 156 24.35 -9.90 14.22
CA PHE A 156 25.55 -9.25 14.74
C PHE A 156 26.66 -9.15 13.69
N THR A 157 27.31 -7.99 13.59
CA THR A 157 28.42 -7.76 12.67
C THR A 157 29.77 -7.71 13.39
N ASP A 158 30.81 -8.23 12.73
CA ASP A 158 32.16 -8.20 13.28
C ASP A 158 32.77 -6.78 13.28
N ARG A 159 33.84 -6.60 14.07
CA ARG A 159 34.53 -5.30 14.19
C ARG A 159 35.07 -4.79 12.85
N LYS A 160 35.44 -5.70 11.94
CA LYS A 160 35.95 -5.35 10.60
C LYS A 160 34.85 -4.73 9.76
N THR A 161 33.66 -5.31 9.76
CA THR A 161 32.46 -4.84 9.06
C THR A 161 32.03 -3.49 9.60
N LYS A 162 32.03 -3.29 10.92
CA LYS A 162 31.73 -1.98 11.54
C LYS A 162 32.70 -0.89 11.10
N LYS A 163 34.01 -1.18 11.04
CA LYS A 163 35.01 -0.25 10.51
C LYS A 163 34.77 0.07 9.03
N GLN A 164 34.47 -0.94 8.22
CA GLN A 164 34.13 -0.75 6.80
C GLN A 164 32.88 0.09 6.61
N TYR A 165 31.86 -0.09 7.46
CA TYR A 165 30.64 0.69 7.45
C TYR A 165 30.92 2.17 7.71
N VAL A 166 31.68 2.48 8.77
CA VAL A 166 32.01 3.88 9.12
C VAL A 166 32.81 4.53 7.99
N LYS A 167 33.83 3.84 7.45
CA LYS A 167 34.61 4.34 6.33
C LYS A 167 33.72 4.62 5.12
N LYS A 168 32.91 3.65 4.70
CA LYS A 168 32.01 3.80 3.55
C LYS A 168 30.97 4.89 3.77
N LYS A 169 30.46 5.06 4.98
CA LYS A 169 29.53 6.15 5.32
C LYS A 169 30.19 7.51 5.12
N ASN A 170 31.38 7.71 5.66
CA ASN A 170 32.11 8.97 5.52
C ASN A 170 32.46 9.22 4.05
N ASP A 171 33.00 8.23 3.35
CA ASP A 171 33.30 8.33 1.91
C ASP A 171 32.06 8.73 1.09
N LEU A 172 30.87 8.18 1.41
CA LEU A 172 29.63 8.53 0.72
C LEU A 172 29.15 9.95 1.04
N ILE A 173 29.32 10.41 2.28
CA ILE A 173 28.95 11.77 2.70
C ILE A 173 29.88 12.79 2.04
N ASP A 174 31.19 12.56 2.09
CA ASP A 174 32.20 13.47 1.56
C ASP A 174 32.08 13.62 0.03
N ASN A 175 31.59 12.59 -0.67
CA ASN A 175 31.49 12.55 -2.13
C ASN A 175 30.04 12.70 -2.66
N ILE A 176 29.08 13.13 -1.83
CA ILE A 176 27.69 13.24 -2.28
C ILE A 176 27.46 14.42 -3.22
N ALA A 177 28.09 15.56 -2.97
CA ALA A 177 27.87 16.81 -3.71
C ALA A 177 26.37 17.10 -3.93
N LEU A 178 25.94 17.33 -5.17
CA LEU A 178 24.55 17.58 -5.57
C LEU A 178 23.75 16.30 -5.89
N LYS A 179 24.28 15.11 -5.55
CA LYS A 179 23.58 13.83 -5.83
C LYS A 179 22.46 13.60 -4.82
N ASP A 180 21.51 12.75 -5.21
CA ASP A 180 20.41 12.29 -4.36
C ASP A 180 20.91 11.77 -2.99
N PRO A 181 20.52 12.40 -1.86
CA PRO A 181 20.83 11.98 -0.50
C PRO A 181 20.48 10.52 -0.19
N HIS A 182 19.45 9.96 -0.86
CA HIS A 182 19.05 8.57 -0.67
C HIS A 182 20.07 7.58 -1.22
N THR A 183 21.08 8.01 -1.98
CA THR A 183 22.19 7.16 -2.41
C THR A 183 23.03 6.64 -1.23
N ILE A 184 23.16 7.40 -0.14
CA ILE A 184 23.90 6.98 1.06
C ILE A 184 23.27 5.73 1.69
N PRO A 185 22.01 5.76 2.20
CA PRO A 185 21.41 4.60 2.85
C PRO A 185 21.30 3.40 1.91
N ARG A 186 21.04 3.63 0.60
CA ARG A 186 21.00 2.54 -0.40
C ARG A 186 22.35 1.81 -0.50
N ASN A 187 23.47 2.54 -0.51
CA ASN A 187 24.80 1.94 -0.59
C ASN A 187 25.23 1.27 0.72
N LEU A 188 24.81 1.82 1.87
CA LEU A 188 25.11 1.23 3.18
C LEU A 188 24.36 -0.09 3.39
N LEU A 189 23.11 -0.21 2.90
CA LEU A 189 22.37 -1.48 2.90
C LEU A 189 23.11 -2.59 2.13
N LEU A 190 23.87 -2.27 1.09
CA LEU A 190 24.64 -3.29 0.36
C LEU A 190 25.65 -3.99 1.27
N LEU A 191 26.26 -3.25 2.20
CA LEU A 191 27.19 -3.80 3.18
C LEU A 191 26.44 -4.64 4.22
N ALA A 192 25.33 -4.12 4.75
CA ALA A 192 24.49 -4.85 5.71
C ALA A 192 23.99 -6.19 5.14
N GLY A 193 23.51 -6.19 3.88
CA GLY A 193 23.05 -7.39 3.21
C GLY A 193 24.11 -8.50 3.13
N LYS A 194 25.38 -8.16 2.86
CA LYS A 194 26.46 -9.17 2.85
C LYS A 194 26.61 -9.86 4.20
N THR A 195 26.38 -9.16 5.31
CA THR A 195 26.44 -9.75 6.65
C THR A 195 25.22 -10.62 6.93
N LYS A 196 24.03 -10.16 6.50
CA LYS A 196 22.78 -10.92 6.64
C LYS A 196 22.78 -12.24 5.89
N LEU A 197 23.52 -12.35 4.77
CA LEU A 197 23.67 -13.61 4.03
C LEU A 197 24.10 -14.79 4.90
N LYS A 198 24.97 -14.55 5.89
CA LYS A 198 25.48 -15.60 6.78
C LYS A 198 24.40 -16.18 7.70
N HIS A 199 23.24 -15.52 7.79
CA HIS A 199 22.13 -15.86 8.68
C HIS A 199 20.89 -16.31 7.90
N ILE A 200 21.04 -16.54 6.59
CA ILE A 200 19.96 -17.10 5.78
C ILE A 200 19.75 -18.55 6.15
N ASN A 201 18.49 -18.90 6.40
CA ASN A 201 18.05 -20.26 6.58
C ASN A 201 17.46 -20.77 5.25
N PRO A 202 18.03 -21.81 4.62
CA PRO A 202 17.53 -22.36 3.36
C PRO A 202 16.06 -22.79 3.39
N ASN A 203 15.53 -23.12 4.56
CA ASN A 203 14.14 -23.56 4.74
C ASN A 203 13.15 -22.40 4.93
N LYS A 204 13.63 -21.15 4.96
CA LYS A 204 12.78 -19.95 5.05
C LYS A 204 12.75 -19.23 3.70
N GLN A 205 11.66 -18.51 3.46
CA GLN A 205 11.50 -17.63 2.32
C GLN A 205 11.77 -16.19 2.75
N TYR A 206 12.44 -15.44 1.88
CA TYR A 206 12.87 -14.07 2.16
C TYR A 206 12.31 -13.10 1.14
N ILE A 207 12.07 -11.87 1.58
CA ILE A 207 11.75 -10.76 0.70
C ILE A 207 12.76 -9.64 0.87
N GLY A 208 13.16 -9.01 -0.23
CA GLY A 208 13.95 -7.79 -0.15
C GLY A 208 13.82 -6.90 -1.38
N ARG A 209 14.57 -5.80 -1.37
CA ARG A 209 14.52 -4.78 -2.43
C ARG A 209 14.87 -5.31 -3.82
N ASN A 210 15.80 -6.26 -3.85
CA ASN A 210 16.26 -6.95 -5.06
C ASN A 210 16.85 -8.29 -4.65
N ASN A 211 16.98 -9.20 -5.61
CA ASN A 211 17.70 -10.45 -5.43
C ASN A 211 19.13 -10.36 -6.01
N ARG A 212 19.91 -9.35 -5.58
CA ARG A 212 21.29 -9.16 -6.08
C ARG A 212 22.24 -10.30 -5.71
N PHE A 213 21.89 -11.07 -4.69
CA PHE A 213 22.67 -12.21 -4.21
C PHE A 213 22.27 -13.53 -4.88
N LYS A 214 21.28 -13.51 -5.78
CA LYS A 214 20.81 -14.67 -6.55
C LYS A 214 20.44 -15.86 -5.63
N LEU A 215 19.68 -15.58 -4.59
CA LEU A 215 19.21 -16.57 -3.64
C LEU A 215 17.90 -17.17 -4.15
N ASP A 216 17.82 -18.50 -4.23
CA ASP A 216 16.63 -19.19 -4.74
C ASP A 216 15.40 -19.00 -3.84
N ASN A 217 15.62 -18.82 -2.55
CA ASN A 217 14.59 -18.59 -1.54
C ASN A 217 14.33 -17.10 -1.25
N MET A 218 14.61 -16.21 -2.21
CA MET A 218 14.40 -14.77 -2.06
C MET A 218 13.60 -14.17 -3.22
N VAL A 219 12.51 -13.48 -2.89
CA VAL A 219 11.67 -12.72 -3.82
C VAL A 219 11.81 -11.21 -3.61
N THR A 220 11.19 -10.43 -4.49
CA THR A 220 11.20 -8.96 -4.40
C THR A 220 9.84 -8.40 -4.01
N TYR A 221 9.75 -7.10 -3.72
CA TYR A 221 8.45 -6.43 -3.47
C TYR A 221 7.58 -6.26 -4.72
N LYS A 222 8.06 -6.68 -5.90
CA LYS A 222 7.35 -6.53 -7.18
C LYS A 222 6.67 -7.83 -7.64
N GLU A 223 6.60 -8.84 -6.79
CA GLU A 223 5.88 -10.07 -7.15
C GLU A 223 4.37 -9.81 -7.25
N LYS A 224 3.71 -10.58 -8.12
CA LYS A 224 2.24 -10.54 -8.26
C LYS A 224 1.52 -11.23 -7.10
N LYS A 225 2.19 -12.12 -6.38
CA LYS A 225 1.64 -12.92 -5.28
C LYS A 225 2.72 -13.35 -4.30
N TYR A 226 2.32 -13.59 -3.06
CA TYR A 226 3.17 -14.06 -1.96
C TYR A 226 2.52 -15.27 -1.29
N PRO A 227 2.69 -16.49 -1.82
CA PRO A 227 1.90 -17.66 -1.42
C PRO A 227 2.31 -18.27 -0.07
N CYS A 228 3.34 -17.74 0.57
CA CYS A 228 3.88 -18.27 1.83
C CYS A 228 4.33 -17.11 2.74
N LYS A 229 4.76 -17.45 3.96
CA LYS A 229 5.28 -16.46 4.91
C LYS A 229 6.71 -16.07 4.52
N TYR A 230 7.01 -14.78 4.53
CA TYR A 230 8.33 -14.25 4.19
C TYR A 230 8.97 -13.54 5.39
N THR A 231 10.27 -13.75 5.57
CA THR A 231 11.12 -12.92 6.44
C THR A 231 11.68 -11.77 5.63
N VAL A 232 11.57 -10.54 6.12
CA VAL A 232 12.16 -9.37 5.48
C VAL A 232 13.68 -9.44 5.63
N PHE A 233 14.36 -9.63 4.52
CA PHE A 233 15.82 -9.53 4.44
C PHE A 233 16.24 -8.05 4.45
N GLU A 234 15.55 -7.22 3.66
CA GLU A 234 15.78 -5.78 3.55
C GLU A 234 14.48 -5.06 3.23
N PHE A 235 14.11 -4.06 4.04
CA PHE A 235 12.96 -3.21 3.75
C PHE A 235 13.08 -2.48 2.41
N CYS A 236 11.96 -2.33 1.70
CA CYS A 236 11.83 -1.36 0.62
C CYS A 236 11.89 0.08 1.13
N HIS A 237 12.23 1.00 0.22
CA HIS A 237 12.36 2.42 0.58
C HIS A 237 11.02 3.15 0.55
N ASP A 238 10.16 2.77 -0.40
CA ASP A 238 8.81 3.29 -0.55
C ASP A 238 7.85 2.42 0.26
N HIS A 239 6.97 3.04 1.05
CA HIS A 239 5.95 2.30 1.79
C HIS A 239 4.93 1.66 0.84
N ILE A 240 4.66 2.22 -0.35
CA ILE A 240 3.71 1.65 -1.32
C ILE A 240 4.11 0.20 -1.69
N ASP A 241 5.41 -0.05 -1.90
CA ASP A 241 5.94 -1.40 -2.16
C ASP A 241 5.63 -2.35 -1.00
N PHE A 242 5.76 -1.87 0.25
CA PHE A 242 5.48 -2.67 1.43
C PHE A 242 3.99 -2.90 1.65
N ILE A 243 3.16 -1.89 1.40
CA ILE A 243 1.70 -1.99 1.43
C ILE A 243 1.24 -3.07 0.46
N ASN A 244 1.80 -3.07 -0.76
CA ASN A 244 1.52 -4.10 -1.74
C ASN A 244 1.89 -5.49 -1.24
N PHE A 245 3.06 -5.65 -0.65
CA PHE A 245 3.45 -6.91 -0.02
C PHE A 245 2.49 -7.33 1.11
N ALA A 246 2.15 -6.42 2.03
CA ALA A 246 1.27 -6.72 3.15
C ALA A 246 -0.15 -7.08 2.68
N ALA A 247 -0.68 -6.35 1.69
CA ALA A 247 -2.01 -6.58 1.14
C ALA A 247 -2.12 -7.89 0.34
N LEU A 248 -1.05 -8.31 -0.33
CA LEU A 248 -1.04 -9.55 -1.11
C LEU A 248 -0.64 -10.78 -0.30
N SER A 249 0.24 -10.64 0.69
CA SER A 249 0.64 -11.75 1.58
C SER A 249 -0.30 -11.94 2.76
N LYS A 250 -1.07 -10.90 3.11
CA LYS A 250 -1.89 -10.81 4.34
C LYS A 250 -1.09 -11.04 5.63
N GLN A 251 0.25 -10.94 5.57
CA GLN A 251 1.13 -11.15 6.70
C GLN A 251 1.15 -9.90 7.59
N ILE A 252 0.67 -10.03 8.83
CA ILE A 252 0.66 -8.95 9.83
C ILE A 252 1.84 -9.06 10.81
N ASP A 253 2.27 -10.27 11.14
CA ASP A 253 3.47 -10.53 11.95
C ASP A 253 4.68 -10.76 11.04
N ILE A 254 5.57 -9.78 11.00
CA ILE A 254 6.65 -9.68 10.03
C ILE A 254 8.00 -9.78 10.73
N ASP A 255 8.66 -10.91 10.53
CA ASP A 255 10.03 -11.11 10.98
C ASP A 255 11.01 -10.37 10.07
N VAL A 256 11.99 -9.69 10.66
CA VAL A 256 12.94 -8.84 9.93
C VAL A 256 14.37 -9.13 10.37
N LEU A 257 15.26 -9.40 9.43
CA LEU A 257 16.70 -9.46 9.69
C LEU A 257 17.25 -8.03 9.84
N VAL A 258 17.73 -7.71 11.04
CA VAL A 258 18.26 -6.38 11.37
C VAL A 258 19.70 -6.52 11.82
N SER A 259 20.64 -6.05 11.00
CA SER A 259 22.02 -5.98 11.45
C SER A 259 22.22 -4.89 12.50
N ASP A 260 23.23 -5.06 13.36
CA ASP A 260 23.67 -4.04 14.32
C ASP A 260 24.43 -2.85 13.67
N LEU A 261 24.16 -2.61 12.38
CA LEU A 261 24.60 -1.43 11.64
C LEU A 261 23.47 -0.40 11.61
N LYS A 262 23.81 0.87 11.85
CA LYS A 262 22.84 1.97 11.96
C LYS A 262 21.84 2.09 10.79
N VAL A 263 22.20 1.66 9.58
CA VAL A 263 21.31 1.72 8.42
C VAL A 263 20.12 0.76 8.57
N ASP A 264 20.36 -0.47 9.02
CA ASP A 264 19.30 -1.46 9.23
C ASP A 264 18.42 -1.06 10.42
N GLU A 265 19.03 -0.54 11.49
CA GLU A 265 18.31 0.02 12.64
C GLU A 265 17.39 1.17 12.21
N TRP A 266 17.87 2.08 11.37
CA TRP A 266 17.08 3.19 10.86
C TRP A 266 15.86 2.71 10.05
N TYR A 267 16.05 1.75 9.13
CA TYR A 267 14.94 1.20 8.36
C TYR A 267 13.95 0.47 9.27
N PHE A 268 14.44 -0.35 10.22
CA PHE A 268 13.56 -1.04 11.17
C PHE A 268 12.72 -0.04 11.98
N ASN A 269 13.36 0.97 12.57
CA ASN A 269 12.65 1.99 13.35
C ASN A 269 11.67 2.79 12.50
N ARG A 270 12.02 3.12 11.24
CA ARG A 270 11.11 3.79 10.29
C ARG A 270 9.82 2.99 10.10
N TYR A 271 9.92 1.68 9.88
CA TYR A 271 8.74 0.83 9.68
C TYR A 271 7.95 0.59 10.96
N VAL A 272 8.61 0.50 12.11
CA VAL A 272 7.93 0.46 13.42
C VAL A 272 7.12 1.74 13.64
N ILE A 273 7.71 2.91 13.43
CA ILE A 273 7.01 4.21 13.53
C ILE A 273 5.85 4.26 12.55
N TRP A 274 6.06 3.85 11.29
CA TRP A 274 4.99 3.83 10.30
C TRP A 274 3.81 2.91 10.69
N ALA A 275 4.07 1.74 11.29
CA ALA A 275 3.01 0.89 11.83
C ALA A 275 2.24 1.56 13.00
N GLU A 276 2.91 2.39 13.81
CA GLU A 276 2.23 3.23 14.80
C GLU A 276 1.35 4.29 14.13
N GLU A 277 1.83 4.96 13.07
CA GLU A 277 1.03 5.96 12.34
C GLU A 277 -0.21 5.34 11.70
N ILE A 278 -0.12 4.12 11.16
CA ILE A 278 -1.30 3.37 10.67
C ILE A 278 -2.30 3.15 11.80
N ARG A 279 -1.83 2.74 12.99
CA ARG A 279 -2.70 2.53 14.16
C ARG A 279 -3.35 3.82 14.64
N ARG A 280 -2.61 4.94 14.63
CA ARG A 280 -3.16 6.27 14.92
C ARG A 280 -4.22 6.67 13.91
N ALA A 281 -3.98 6.44 12.61
CA ALA A 281 -4.97 6.73 11.58
C ALA A 281 -6.28 5.96 11.80
N TYR A 282 -6.21 4.66 12.14
CA TYR A 282 -7.42 3.91 12.52
C TYR A 282 -8.16 4.53 13.71
N ALA A 283 -7.44 4.88 14.78
CA ALA A 283 -8.04 5.51 15.96
C ALA A 283 -8.68 6.87 15.63
N GLU A 284 -8.02 7.69 14.80
CA GLU A 284 -8.55 8.97 14.34
C GLU A 284 -9.82 8.83 13.53
N ILE A 285 -9.91 7.81 12.66
CA ILE A 285 -11.10 7.57 11.85
C ILE A 285 -12.24 7.09 12.76
N GLN A 286 -11.98 6.11 13.64
CA GLN A 286 -12.98 5.57 14.55
C GLN A 286 -13.57 6.63 15.48
N GLN A 287 -12.70 7.43 16.12
CA GLN A 287 -13.13 8.50 17.03
C GLN A 287 -14.10 9.48 16.36
N ARG A 288 -13.93 9.76 15.07
CA ARG A 288 -14.77 10.71 14.34
C ARG A 288 -16.08 10.10 13.85
N GLN A 289 -16.07 8.82 13.50
CA GLN A 289 -17.29 8.10 13.17
C GLN A 289 -18.21 7.98 14.40
N GLU A 290 -17.67 7.84 15.61
CA GLU A 290 -18.46 7.78 16.86
C GLU A 290 -19.09 9.11 17.29
N ARG A 291 -18.62 10.24 16.74
CA ARG A 291 -19.16 11.59 17.05
C ARG A 291 -20.39 11.96 16.21
N THR A 292 -20.77 11.12 15.24
CA THR A 292 -21.84 11.38 14.25
C THR A 292 -23.07 10.56 14.58
#